data_AF-A0AAC9V2P7-F1
#
_entry.id   AF-A0AAC9V2P7-F1
#
_cell.length_a   1.000
_cell.length_b   1.000
_cell.length_c   1.000
_cell.angle_alpha   90.00
_cell.angle_beta   90.00
_cell.angle_gamma   90.00
#
_symmetry.space_group_name_H-M   'P 1'
#
loop_
_entity.id
_entity.type
_entity.pdbx_description
1 polymer ?
#
loop_
_entity_poly.entity_id
_entity_poly.type
_entity_poly.pdbx_seq_one_letter_code
_entity_poly.pdbx_strand_id
1 'polypeptide(L)'
;MTEHQHDDNCGCGQDHDHEEHVFLVTDEEGNDREMVMVYTFESENQAYAVLLDRNDPEEDGVIFRIEEEDEEAFLVGIEDDAEWERVTAIYEQIAKEQNEGK
;
A
#
# COMPACT_ATOMS: atom_id res chain seq x y z
N MET A 1 -30.72 35.62 -17.67
CA MET A 1 -30.71 34.18 -17.40
C MET A 1 -30.13 33.52 -18.64
N THR A 2 -28.83 33.30 -18.64
CA THR A 2 -28.13 32.57 -19.70
C THR A 2 -27.28 31.56 -18.97
N GLU A 3 -27.75 30.33 -19.04
CA GLU A 3 -27.24 29.13 -18.40
C GLU A 3 -25.79 28.91 -18.81
N HIS A 4 -24.87 28.87 -17.84
CA HIS A 4 -23.48 28.48 -18.06
C HIS A 4 -23.47 27.00 -18.46
N GLN A 5 -23.21 26.70 -19.73
CA GLN A 5 -22.87 25.36 -20.19
C GLN A 5 -21.41 25.09 -19.80
N HIS A 6 -21.22 24.22 -18.82
CA HIS A 6 -19.93 23.63 -18.48
C HIS A 6 -19.60 22.56 -19.54
N ASP A 7 -18.68 22.88 -20.45
CA ASP A 7 -17.96 21.87 -21.24
C ASP A 7 -16.86 21.33 -20.34
N ASP A 8 -17.26 20.45 -19.42
CA ASP A 8 -16.40 19.88 -18.39
C ASP A 8 -15.62 18.69 -18.99
N ASN A 9 -14.61 19.02 -19.79
CA ASN A 9 -13.49 18.12 -20.08
C ASN A 9 -12.43 18.26 -18.98
N CYS A 10 -12.82 18.05 -17.73
CA CYS A 10 -11.93 17.90 -16.59
C CYS A 10 -12.25 16.58 -15.90
N GLY A 11 -11.61 15.50 -16.35
CA GLY A 11 -11.60 14.21 -15.68
C GLY A 11 -10.85 14.28 -14.35
N CYS A 12 -11.49 14.81 -13.31
CA CYS A 12 -11.06 14.67 -11.92
C CYS A 12 -12.28 14.37 -11.04
N GLY A 13 -12.79 13.14 -11.17
CA GLY A 13 -13.60 12.51 -10.13
C GLY A 13 -12.67 11.85 -9.11
N GLN A 14 -11.93 12.64 -8.33
CA GLN A 14 -11.33 12.14 -7.10
C GLN A 14 -12.43 12.14 -6.02
N ASP A 15 -13.28 11.13 -6.11
CA ASP A 15 -14.06 10.66 -4.97
C ASP A 15 -13.08 9.88 -4.09
N HIS A 16 -12.60 10.55 -3.05
CA HIS A 16 -11.79 9.98 -1.97
C HIS A 16 -12.71 9.09 -1.11
N ASP A 17 -13.24 8.01 -1.71
CA ASP A 17 -13.95 6.98 -0.96
C ASP A 17 -12.91 6.14 -0.21
N HIS A 18 -13.25 5.76 1.01
CA HIS A 18 -12.39 5.12 1.99
C HIS A 18 -12.27 3.63 1.60
N GLU A 19 -11.67 3.38 0.45
CA GLU A 19 -11.57 2.07 -0.19
C GLU A 19 -10.27 1.41 0.25
N GLU A 20 -10.38 0.18 0.73
CA GLU A 20 -9.26 -0.75 0.86
C GLU A 20 -8.32 -0.58 -0.35
N HIS A 21 -7.14 0.04 -0.15
CA HIS A 21 -6.28 0.42 -1.27
C HIS A 21 -5.69 -0.85 -1.90
N VAL A 22 -6.35 -1.31 -2.96
CA VAL A 22 -5.86 -2.41 -3.82
C VAL A 22 -4.97 -1.81 -4.89
N PHE A 23 -3.70 -2.18 -4.86
CA PHE A 23 -2.68 -1.81 -5.81
C PHE A 23 -2.50 -2.95 -6.82
N LEU A 24 -2.58 -2.64 -8.11
CA LEU A 24 -2.12 -3.54 -9.17
C LEU A 24 -0.61 -3.40 -9.28
N VAL A 25 0.12 -4.39 -8.77
CA VAL A 25 1.58 -4.44 -8.81
C VAL A 25 1.99 -5.35 -9.95
N THR A 26 2.67 -4.78 -10.94
CA THR A 26 3.25 -5.57 -12.03
C THR A 26 4.65 -6.02 -11.61
N ASP A 27 4.86 -7.34 -11.55
CA ASP A 27 6.15 -7.94 -11.21
C ASP A 27 7.18 -7.80 -12.37
N GLU A 28 8.47 -8.09 -12.12
CA GLU A 28 9.54 -8.09 -13.15
C GLU A 28 9.24 -9.01 -14.34
N GLU A 29 8.41 -10.04 -14.16
CA GLU A 29 7.97 -10.92 -15.25
C GLU A 29 6.81 -10.31 -16.09
N GLY A 30 6.24 -9.17 -15.69
CA GLY A 30 5.12 -8.50 -16.35
C GLY A 30 3.75 -9.05 -15.95
N ASN A 31 3.67 -9.80 -14.84
CA ASN A 31 2.41 -10.31 -14.30
C ASN A 31 1.80 -9.28 -13.36
N ASP A 32 0.57 -8.87 -13.63
CA ASP A 32 -0.21 -8.02 -12.73
C ASP A 32 -0.73 -8.85 -11.55
N ARG A 33 -0.32 -8.49 -10.34
CA ARG A 33 -0.83 -9.06 -9.09
C ARG A 33 -1.64 -8.01 -8.35
N GLU A 34 -2.83 -8.40 -7.91
CA GLU A 34 -3.67 -7.55 -7.07
C GLU A 34 -3.19 -7.66 -5.63
N MET A 35 -2.48 -6.63 -5.16
CA MET A 35 -2.01 -6.55 -3.80
C MET A 35 -2.84 -5.55 -3.02
N VAL A 36 -3.24 -5.92 -1.80
CA VAL A 36 -3.99 -5.04 -0.90
C VAL A 36 -3.09 -4.58 0.24
N MET A 37 -3.05 -3.27 0.46
CA MET A 37 -2.38 -2.71 1.64
C MET A 37 -3.23 -2.98 2.87
N VAL A 38 -2.77 -3.89 3.72
CA VAL A 38 -3.51 -4.30 4.93
C VAL A 38 -3.07 -3.53 6.17
N TYR A 39 -1.86 -2.98 6.15
CA TYR A 39 -1.31 -2.28 7.30
C TYR A 39 -0.20 -1.31 6.89
N THR A 40 -0.11 -0.17 7.56
CA THR A 40 0.98 0.80 7.41
C THR A 40 1.52 1.20 8.78
N PHE A 41 2.83 1.41 8.86
CA PHE A 41 3.50 1.85 10.08
C PHE A 41 4.73 2.68 9.76
N GLU A 42 5.09 3.56 10.70
CA GLU A 42 6.30 4.38 10.59
C GLU A 42 7.41 3.78 11.46
N SER A 43 8.62 3.66 10.89
CA SER A 43 9.82 3.20 11.60
C SER A 43 11.02 4.05 11.17
N GLU A 44 11.86 4.50 12.10
CA GLU A 44 13.04 5.33 11.80
C GLU A 44 12.79 6.53 10.87
N ASN A 45 11.65 7.21 11.04
CA ASN A 45 11.23 8.35 10.20
C ASN A 45 10.96 7.99 8.73
N GLN A 46 10.73 6.72 8.44
CA GLN A 46 10.32 6.21 7.13
C GLN A 46 8.97 5.49 7.29
N ALA A 47 8.11 5.61 6.28
CA ALA A 47 6.82 4.93 6.25
C ALA A 47 6.95 3.57 5.56
N TYR A 48 6.24 2.57 6.08
CA TYR A 48 6.23 1.21 5.55
C TYR A 48 4.80 0.73 5.39
N ALA A 49 4.57 -0.09 4.36
CA ALA A 49 3.30 -0.71 4.03
C ALA A 49 3.46 -2.22 3.93
N VAL A 50 2.52 -2.95 4.50
CA VAL A 50 2.39 -4.40 4.31
C VAL A 50 1.32 -4.63 3.25
N LEU A 51 1.74 -5.28 2.16
CA LEU A 51 0.89 -5.66 1.05
C LEU A 51 0.69 -7.18 1.09
N LEU A 52 -0.56 -7.62 0.96
CA LEU A 52 -0.93 -9.03 0.83
C LEU A 52 -1.57 -9.26 -0.53
N ASP A 53 -1.32 -10.42 -1.14
CA ASP A 53 -2.01 -10.78 -2.38
C ASP A 53 -3.50 -10.99 -2.07
N ARG A 54 -4.37 -10.31 -2.82
CA ARG A 54 -5.82 -10.41 -2.65
C ARG A 54 -6.34 -11.78 -3.08
N ASN A 55 -5.72 -12.37 -4.09
CA ASN A 55 -6.11 -13.67 -4.64
C ASN A 55 -5.56 -14.82 -3.79
N ASP A 56 -4.43 -14.61 -3.11
CA ASP A 56 -3.81 -15.59 -2.22
C ASP A 56 -3.47 -15.00 -0.83
N PRO A 57 -4.46 -14.90 0.08
CA PRO A 57 -4.24 -14.37 1.43
C PRO A 57 -3.45 -15.32 2.35
N GLU A 58 -3.12 -16.53 1.87
CA GLU A 58 -2.24 -17.48 2.56
C GLU A 58 -0.77 -17.26 2.18
N GLU A 59 -0.47 -16.45 1.16
CA GLU A 59 0.87 -16.02 0.79
C GLU A 59 1.46 -15.06 1.83
N ASP A 60 2.78 -15.15 2.03
CA ASP A 60 3.50 -14.29 2.97
C ASP A 60 3.43 -12.83 2.48
N GLY A 61 2.91 -11.94 3.32
CA GLY A 61 2.82 -10.53 3.01
C GLY A 61 4.18 -9.90 2.81
N VAL A 62 4.25 -8.97 1.88
CA VAL A 62 5.48 -8.27 1.52
C VAL A 62 5.46 -6.85 2.08
N ILE A 63 6.56 -6.45 2.71
CA ILE A 63 6.71 -5.13 3.33
C ILE A 63 7.50 -4.23 2.37
N PHE A 64 6.93 -3.08 2.03
CA PHE A 64 7.57 -2.06 1.21
C PHE A 64 7.72 -0.76 1.97
N ARG A 65 8.78 -0.01 1.69
CA ARG A 65 8.97 1.37 2.15
C ARG A 65 8.16 2.30 1.25
N ILE A 66 7.39 3.20 1.85
CA ILE A 66 6.68 4.26 1.13
C ILE A 66 7.61 5.47 1.04
N GLU A 67 7.91 5.90 -0.19
CA GLU A 67 8.57 7.18 -0.47
C GLU A 67 7.60 8.12 -1.16
N GLU A 68 7.43 9.32 -0.62
CA GLU A 68 6.58 10.37 -1.20
C GLU A 68 7.46 11.30 -2.04
N GLU A 69 7.24 11.33 -3.36
CA GLU A 69 7.95 12.22 -4.29
C GLU A 69 6.93 12.98 -5.16
N ASP A 70 7.02 14.32 -5.20
CA ASP A 70 6.25 15.20 -6.12
C ASP A 70 4.74 14.89 -6.25
N GLU A 71 4.06 14.59 -5.14
CA GLU A 71 2.60 14.27 -5.06
C GLU A 71 2.23 12.80 -5.37
N GLU A 72 3.22 11.95 -5.65
CA GLU A 72 3.05 10.50 -5.86
C GLU A 72 3.76 9.69 -4.77
N ALA A 73 3.18 8.55 -4.38
CA ALA A 73 3.78 7.63 -3.41
C ALA A 73 4.35 6.40 -4.14
N PHE A 74 5.62 6.14 -3.92
CA PHE A 74 6.35 5.00 -4.48
C PHE A 74 6.57 3.94 -3.42
N LEU A 75 6.33 2.67 -3.78
CA LEU A 75 6.66 1.53 -2.95
C LEU A 75 8.04 1.02 -3.35
N VAL A 76 8.99 1.12 -2.42
CA VAL A 76 10.38 0.71 -2.60
C VAL A 76 10.63 -0.55 -1.78
N GLY A 77 11.16 -1.58 -2.44
CA GLY A 77 11.55 -2.82 -1.78
C GLY A 77 12.70 -2.58 -0.80
N ILE A 78 12.66 -3.27 0.34
CA ILE A 78 13.71 -3.20 1.35
C ILE A 78 14.82 -4.18 0.97
N GLU A 79 15.97 -3.66 0.55
CA GLU A 79 17.13 -4.47 0.16
C GLU A 79 18.09 -4.77 1.34
N ASP A 80 17.95 -4.04 2.45
CA ASP A 80 18.82 -4.18 3.63
C ASP A 80 18.24 -5.19 4.63
N ASP A 81 19.01 -6.24 4.93
CA ASP A 81 18.58 -7.30 5.85
C ASP A 81 18.24 -6.78 7.26
N ALA A 82 18.97 -5.77 7.77
CA ALA A 82 18.75 -5.26 9.12
C ALA A 82 17.50 -4.36 9.19
N GLU A 83 17.20 -3.63 8.12
CA GLU A 83 15.93 -2.93 7.94
C GLU A 83 14.78 -3.93 7.86
N TRP A 84 14.91 -4.97 7.03
CA TRP A 84 13.91 -6.04 6.87
C TRP A 84 13.57 -6.72 8.19
N GLU A 85 14.58 -7.24 8.91
CA GLU A 85 14.36 -7.91 10.20
C GLU A 85 13.60 -7.02 11.20
N ARG A 86 13.87 -5.71 11.18
CA ARG A 86 13.20 -4.77 12.07
C ARG A 86 11.73 -4.58 11.71
N VAL A 87 11.43 -4.31 10.44
CA VAL A 87 10.05 -4.06 10.00
C VAL A 87 9.21 -5.33 10.10
N THR A 88 9.80 -6.48 9.79
CA THR A 88 9.17 -7.80 9.97
C THR A 88 8.91 -8.08 11.45
N ALA A 89 9.86 -7.83 12.35
CA ALA A 89 9.64 -8.02 13.78
C ALA A 89 8.49 -7.15 14.32
N ILE A 90 8.37 -5.90 13.84
CA ILE A 90 7.24 -5.02 14.18
C ILE A 90 5.93 -5.63 13.68
N TYR A 91 5.88 -6.04 12.41
CA TYR A 91 4.72 -6.67 11.82
C TYR A 91 4.31 -7.96 12.55
N GLU A 92 5.24 -8.87 12.83
CA GLU A 92 5.00 -10.11 13.56
C GLU A 92 4.46 -9.83 14.97
N GLN A 93 4.98 -8.83 15.67
CA GLN A 93 4.48 -8.44 16.99
C GLN A 93 3.02 -7.98 16.90
N ILE A 94 2.69 -7.16 15.90
CA ILE A 94 1.33 -6.66 15.67
C ILE A 94 0.39 -7.79 15.27
N ALA A 95 0.79 -8.63 14.32
CA ALA A 95 0.02 -9.78 13.85
C ALA A 95 -0.26 -10.76 14.99
N LYS A 96 0.73 -10.97 15.86
CA LYS A 96 0.59 -11.79 17.06
C LYS A 96 -0.39 -11.18 18.06
N GLU A 97 -0.30 -9.88 18.34
CA GLU A 97 -1.26 -9.17 19.22
C GLU A 97 -2.69 -9.24 18.68
N GLN A 98 -2.88 -9.18 17.36
CA GLN A 98 -4.19 -9.29 16.70
C GLN A 98 -4.75 -10.73 16.76
N ASN A 99 -3.90 -11.76 16.69
CA ASN A 99 -4.31 -13.16 16.72
C ASN A 99 -4.57 -13.68 18.15
N GLU A 100 -3.89 -13.15 19.17
CA GLU A 100 -4.05 -13.56 20.57
C GLU A 100 -5.31 -12.95 21.26
N GLY A 101 -6.11 -12.16 20.54
CA GLY A 101 -7.31 -11.49 21.04
C GLY A 101 -8.64 -12.25 20.93
N LYS A 102 -8.64 -13.53 20.53
CA LYS A 102 -9.88 -14.32 20.33
C LYS A 102 -10.10 -15.42 21.37
#